data_AF-A0A3M1XE15-F1
#
_entry.id   AF-A0A3M1XE15-F1
#
_cell.length_a   1.000
_cell.length_b   1.000
_cell.length_c   1.000
_cell.angle_alpha   90.00
_cell.angle_beta   90.00
_cell.angle_gamma   90.00
#
_symmetry.space_group_name_H-M   'P 1'
#
loop_
_entity.id
_entity.type
_entity.pdbx_description
1 polymer ?
#
loop_
_entity_poly.entity_id
_entity_poly.type
_entity_poly.pdbx_seq_one_letter_code
_entity_poly.pdbx_strand_id
1 'polypeptide(L)'
;MAISNLLADGQTEVVTLQVTFNQPITLEELRDLSNRTGLSSEHVILAARDDKDQLHAIGQRAIPSAIVNTDELNAELNSRGLRLLGVAVIRGRIVASASGLGQLANDPRIHLVDVMPHILAKELAMKQGVSVDKVQVSVPSPYWDLLSNGK
;
A
#
# COMPACT_ATOMS: atom_id res chain seq x y z
N MET A 1 2.56 16.97 -7.58
CA MET A 1 3.47 17.97 -6.98
C MET A 1 4.32 17.36 -5.85
N ALA A 2 3.73 16.62 -4.90
CA ALA A 2 4.47 15.98 -3.80
C ALA A 2 5.57 14.97 -4.22
N ILE A 3 5.25 14.01 -5.09
CA ILE A 3 6.22 12.99 -5.54
C ILE A 3 7.38 13.61 -6.34
N SER A 4 7.08 14.60 -7.19
CA SER A 4 8.09 15.30 -8.00
C SER A 4 9.13 16.00 -7.14
N ASN A 5 8.73 16.58 -6.00
CA ASN A 5 9.65 17.22 -5.06
C ASN A 5 10.55 16.19 -4.37
N LEU A 6 9.98 15.05 -3.93
CA LEU A 6 10.76 13.95 -3.34
C LEU A 6 11.81 13.38 -4.29
N LEU A 7 11.54 13.38 -5.60
CA LEU A 7 12.48 12.92 -6.63
C LEU A 7 13.52 13.97 -7.03
N ALA A 8 13.20 15.27 -6.90
CA ALA A 8 14.06 16.38 -7.31
C ALA A 8 15.21 16.67 -6.33
N ASP A 9 15.02 16.39 -5.04
CA ASP A 9 16.02 16.68 -4.00
C ASP A 9 17.26 15.76 -4.05
N GLY A 10 17.30 14.78 -4.95
CA GLY A 10 18.46 13.89 -5.16
C GLY A 10 18.83 13.01 -3.96
N GLN A 11 18.05 13.07 -2.88
CA GLN A 11 18.24 12.25 -1.69
C GLN A 11 17.53 10.91 -1.86
N THR A 12 18.28 9.81 -1.72
CA THR A 12 17.73 8.46 -1.61
C THR A 12 17.17 8.25 -0.20
N GLU A 13 16.07 8.94 0.12
CA GLU A 13 15.36 8.75 1.37
C GLU A 13 14.39 7.57 1.28
N VAL A 14 14.22 6.83 2.37
CA VAL A 14 13.13 5.86 2.50
C VAL A 14 11.86 6.60 2.93
N VAL A 15 10.84 6.58 2.07
CA VAL A 15 9.54 7.20 2.33
C VAL A 15 8.51 6.15 2.71
N THR A 16 7.66 6.49 3.67
CA THR A 16 6.45 5.69 3.96
C THR A 16 5.37 6.08 2.97
N LEU A 17 4.65 5.10 2.45
CA LEU A 17 3.58 5.34 1.48
C LEU A 17 2.41 4.38 1.64
N GLN A 18 1.30 4.77 1.02
CA GLN A 18 0.17 3.91 0.76
C GLN A 18 -0.04 3.79 -0.75
N VAL A 19 -0.05 2.57 -1.29
CA VAL A 19 -0.39 2.29 -2.69
C VAL A 19 -1.82 1.79 -2.74
N THR A 20 -2.65 2.38 -3.60
CA THR A 20 -3.98 1.89 -3.94
C THR A 20 -3.98 1.45 -5.40
N PHE A 21 -4.45 0.23 -5.69
CA PHE A 21 -4.50 -0.29 -7.05
C PHE A 21 -5.84 0.01 -7.74
N ASN A 22 -5.83 0.10 -9.07
CA ASN A 22 -7.03 0.27 -9.90
C ASN A 22 -7.96 -0.95 -9.79
N GLN A 23 -7.38 -2.14 -9.66
CA GLN A 23 -8.05 -3.41 -9.39
C GLN A 23 -7.15 -4.24 -8.45
N PRO A 24 -7.70 -5.19 -7.68
CA PRO A 24 -6.89 -6.10 -6.88
C PRO A 24 -5.83 -6.80 -7.75
N ILE A 25 -4.57 -6.74 -7.32
CA ILE A 25 -3.48 -7.49 -7.95
C ILE A 25 -3.20 -8.79 -7.20
N THR A 26 -2.69 -9.80 -7.87
CA THR A 26 -2.30 -11.05 -7.24
C THR A 26 -1.08 -10.87 -6.32
N LEU A 27 -0.86 -11.83 -5.42
CA LEU A 27 0.34 -11.85 -4.57
C LEU A 27 1.64 -11.99 -5.39
N GLU A 28 1.57 -12.66 -6.54
CA GLU A 28 2.68 -12.81 -7.47
C GLU A 28 3.00 -11.48 -8.16
N GLU A 29 2.01 -10.79 -8.71
CA GLU A 29 2.18 -9.46 -9.31
C GLU A 29 2.74 -8.43 -8.32
N LEU A 30 2.34 -8.54 -7.05
CA LEU A 30 2.89 -7.71 -5.99
C LEU A 30 4.35 -8.06 -5.70
N ARG A 31 4.71 -9.35 -5.67
CA ARG A 31 6.11 -9.76 -5.51
C ARG A 31 6.97 -9.20 -6.64
N ASP A 32 6.49 -9.25 -7.88
CA ASP A 32 7.19 -8.69 -9.03
C ASP A 32 7.34 -7.17 -8.94
N LEU A 33 6.27 -6.47 -8.51
CA LEU A 33 6.31 -5.04 -8.28
C LEU A 33 7.34 -4.66 -7.19
N SER A 34 7.34 -5.39 -6.07
CA SER A 34 8.31 -5.23 -4.99
C SER A 34 9.74 -5.45 -5.46
N ASN A 35 10.01 -6.53 -6.21
CA ASN A 35 11.33 -6.84 -6.74
C ASN A 35 11.84 -5.77 -7.71
N ARG A 36 10.96 -5.22 -8.55
CA ARG A 36 11.32 -4.20 -9.53
C ARG A 36 11.58 -2.83 -8.92
N THR A 37 10.80 -2.44 -7.92
CA THR A 37 10.77 -1.06 -7.39
C THR A 37 11.44 -0.93 -6.02
N GLY A 38 11.76 -2.03 -5.36
CA GLY A 38 12.22 -2.02 -3.96
C GLY A 38 11.12 -1.69 -2.96
N LEU A 39 9.83 -1.78 -3.34
CA LEU A 39 8.70 -1.60 -2.44
C LEU A 39 8.71 -2.69 -1.35
N SER A 40 8.89 -2.26 -0.09
CA SER A 40 8.76 -3.11 1.10
C SER A 40 7.36 -2.97 1.68
N SER A 41 6.55 -4.02 1.58
CA SER A 41 5.23 -4.08 2.21
C SER A 41 5.34 -4.25 3.73
N GLU A 42 4.51 -3.54 4.49
CA GLU A 42 4.38 -3.68 5.94
C GLU A 42 2.99 -4.18 6.33
N HIS A 43 1.97 -3.63 5.68
CA HIS A 43 0.60 -4.07 5.79
C HIS A 43 -0.02 -4.11 4.40
N VAL A 44 -0.88 -5.09 4.17
CA VAL A 44 -1.67 -5.20 2.95
C VAL A 44 -3.13 -5.29 3.31
N ILE A 45 -3.98 -4.74 2.44
CA ILE A 45 -5.41 -4.92 2.49
C ILE A 45 -5.81 -5.71 1.26
N LEU A 46 -6.37 -6.88 1.48
CA LEU A 46 -6.87 -7.78 0.46
C LEU A 46 -8.36 -7.54 0.24
N ALA A 47 -8.76 -7.55 -1.02
CA ALA A 47 -10.16 -7.56 -1.40
C ALA A 47 -10.63 -9.01 -1.59
N ALA A 48 -11.78 -9.35 -1.04
CA ALA A 48 -12.43 -10.64 -1.20
C ALA A 48 -13.93 -10.46 -1.43
N ARG A 49 -14.60 -11.49 -1.94
CA ARG A 49 -16.07 -11.51 -2.05
C ARG A 49 -16.67 -12.73 -1.37
N ASP A 50 -17.85 -12.57 -0.79
CA ASP A 50 -18.65 -13.69 -0.31
C ASP A 50 -19.50 -14.32 -1.43
N ASP A 51 -20.32 -15.31 -1.06
CA ASP A 51 -21.25 -16.02 -1.95
C ASP A 51 -22.38 -15.14 -2.51
N LYS A 52 -22.65 -14.00 -1.87
CA LYS A 52 -23.61 -12.98 -2.30
C LYS A 52 -22.96 -11.88 -3.13
N ASP A 53 -21.71 -12.08 -3.54
CA ASP A 53 -20.92 -11.12 -4.30
C ASP A 53 -20.65 -9.80 -3.56
N GLN A 54 -20.84 -9.77 -2.23
CA GLN A 54 -20.51 -8.60 -1.42
C GLN A 54 -19.01 -8.50 -1.20
N LEU A 55 -18.50 -7.28 -1.20
CA LEU A 55 -17.07 -7.00 -1.08
C LEU A 55 -16.64 -6.91 0.38
N HIS A 56 -15.52 -7.57 0.70
CA HIS A 56 -14.92 -7.60 2.03
C HIS A 56 -13.45 -7.17 1.99
N ALA A 57 -13.01 -6.50 3.04
CA ALA A 57 -11.63 -6.14 3.30
C ALA A 57 -10.99 -7.11 4.31
N ILE A 58 -9.78 -7.58 4.02
CA ILE A 58 -8.98 -8.39 4.94
C ILE A 58 -7.62 -7.70 5.12
N GLY A 59 -7.34 -7.24 6.34
CA GLY A 59 -6.07 -6.62 6.68
C GLY A 59 -5.06 -7.66 7.14
N GLN A 60 -3.87 -7.68 6.55
CA GLN A 60 -2.80 -8.60 6.91
C GLN A 60 -1.49 -7.82 7.13
N ARG A 61 -0.72 -8.23 8.14
CA ARG A 61 0.65 -7.74 8.33
C ARG A 61 1.58 -8.53 7.43
N ALA A 62 2.48 -7.85 6.74
CA ALA A 62 3.51 -8.53 5.96
C ALA A 62 4.52 -9.20 6.90
N ILE A 63 5.02 -10.37 6.49
CA ILE A 63 6.01 -11.14 7.24
C ILE A 63 7.36 -11.09 6.51
N PRO A 64 8.50 -11.22 7.21
CA PRO A 64 9.81 -11.09 6.55
C PRO A 64 10.05 -12.07 5.40
N SER A 65 9.43 -13.27 5.47
CA SER A 65 9.57 -14.32 4.46
C SER A 65 8.56 -14.25 3.32
N ALA A 66 7.49 -13.46 3.43
CA ALA A 66 6.41 -13.39 2.45
C ALA A 66 5.53 -12.14 2.63
N ILE A 67 4.87 -11.71 1.56
CA ILE A 67 3.96 -10.55 1.62
C ILE A 67 2.78 -10.77 2.59
N VAL A 68 2.33 -12.02 2.75
CA VAL A 68 1.28 -12.45 3.70
C VAL A 68 1.58 -13.83 4.23
N ASN A 69 1.07 -14.17 5.41
CA ASN A 69 0.97 -15.56 5.86
C ASN A 69 -0.21 -16.23 5.12
N THR A 70 0.10 -17.12 4.16
CA THR A 70 -0.92 -17.77 3.34
C THR A 70 -1.79 -18.74 4.13
N ASP A 71 -1.26 -19.38 5.16
CA ASP A 71 -2.01 -20.36 5.95
C ASP A 71 -3.07 -19.66 6.80
N GLU A 72 -2.69 -18.56 7.46
CA GLU A 72 -3.61 -17.70 8.20
C GLU A 72 -4.67 -17.07 7.29
N LEU A 73 -4.25 -16.56 6.12
CA LEU A 73 -5.17 -16.00 5.14
C LEU A 73 -6.18 -17.05 4.64
N ASN A 74 -5.72 -18.25 4.31
CA ASN A 74 -6.60 -19.33 3.85
C ASN A 74 -7.59 -19.75 4.94
N ALA A 75 -7.14 -19.85 6.20
CA ALA A 75 -8.03 -20.15 7.32
C ALA A 75 -9.12 -19.08 7.49
N GLU A 76 -8.75 -17.79 7.40
CA GLU A 76 -9.70 -16.68 7.47
C GLU A 76 -10.71 -16.72 6.32
N LEU A 77 -10.22 -16.85 5.08
CA LEU A 77 -11.07 -16.93 3.87
C LEU A 77 -12.08 -18.08 3.98
N ASN A 78 -11.62 -19.27 4.37
CA ASN A 78 -12.49 -20.44 4.51
C ASN A 78 -13.53 -20.26 5.62
N SER A 79 -13.12 -19.76 6.79
CA SER A 79 -14.04 -19.56 7.93
C SER A 79 -15.17 -18.57 7.63
N ARG A 80 -14.92 -17.61 6.74
CA ARG A 80 -15.86 -16.55 6.36
C ARG A 80 -16.57 -16.83 5.02
N GLY A 81 -16.27 -17.93 4.34
CA GLY A 81 -16.81 -18.26 3.02
C GLY A 81 -16.42 -17.24 1.94
N LEU A 82 -15.20 -16.71 2.01
CA LEU A 82 -14.71 -15.65 1.13
C LEU A 82 -13.82 -16.18 0.01
N ARG A 83 -14.02 -15.65 -1.19
CA ARG A 83 -13.15 -15.82 -2.34
C ARG A 83 -12.24 -14.61 -2.49
N LEU A 84 -10.93 -14.83 -2.42
CA LEU A 84 -9.93 -13.78 -2.61
C LEU A 84 -9.97 -13.22 -4.04
N LEU A 85 -9.92 -11.90 -4.15
CA LEU A 85 -9.69 -11.19 -5.42
C LEU A 85 -8.23 -10.80 -5.61
N GLY A 86 -7.55 -10.36 -4.55
CA GLY A 86 -6.16 -9.92 -4.58
C GLY A 86 -5.87 -8.81 -3.57
N VAL A 87 -4.69 -8.20 -3.67
CA VAL A 87 -4.26 -7.05 -2.86
C VAL A 87 -4.77 -5.76 -3.49
N ALA A 88 -5.54 -5.01 -2.71
CA ALA A 88 -6.14 -3.74 -3.12
C ALA A 88 -5.33 -2.53 -2.66
N VAL A 89 -4.74 -2.62 -1.46
CA VAL A 89 -3.97 -1.53 -0.85
C VAL A 89 -2.72 -2.10 -0.18
N ILE A 90 -1.62 -1.36 -0.27
CA ILE A 90 -0.39 -1.63 0.49
C ILE A 90 -0.04 -0.41 1.30
N ARG A 91 0.33 -0.62 2.56
CA ARG A 91 1.12 0.33 3.32
C ARG A 91 2.53 -0.22 3.44
N GLY A 92 3.52 0.61 3.09
CA GLY A 92 4.89 0.15 3.01
C GLY A 92 5.89 1.28 2.91
N ARG A 93 7.12 0.91 2.54
CA ARG A 93 8.26 1.80 2.40
C ARG A 93 8.92 1.62 1.05
N ILE A 94 9.42 2.71 0.47
CA ILE A 94 10.19 2.68 -0.78
C ILE A 94 11.29 3.74 -0.73
N VAL A 95 12.35 3.56 -1.53
CA VAL A 95 13.33 4.63 -1.76
C VAL A 95 12.74 5.66 -2.72
N ALA A 96 12.82 6.94 -2.36
CA ALA A 96 12.46 8.08 -3.19
C ALA A 96 13.49 8.29 -4.32
N SER A 97 13.52 7.38 -5.28
CA SER A 97 14.38 7.44 -6.47
C SER A 97 13.57 7.21 -7.74
N ALA A 98 14.17 7.52 -8.89
CA ALA A 98 13.53 7.25 -10.19
C ALA A 98 13.22 5.76 -10.40
N SER A 99 14.10 4.86 -9.96
CA SER A 99 13.90 3.41 -10.02
C SER A 99 12.98 2.86 -8.94
N GLY A 100 12.78 3.58 -7.83
CA GLY A 100 11.86 3.21 -6.77
C GLY A 100 10.52 3.91 -6.93
N LEU A 101 10.31 4.98 -6.16
CA LEU A 101 9.07 5.77 -6.17
C LEU A 101 8.66 6.26 -7.56
N GLY A 102 9.63 6.65 -8.41
CA GLY A 102 9.35 7.08 -9.78
C GLY A 102 8.74 5.97 -10.63
N GLN A 103 9.34 4.78 -10.60
CA GLN A 103 8.81 3.61 -11.33
C GLN A 103 7.46 3.16 -10.76
N LEU A 104 7.30 3.18 -9.43
CA LEU A 104 6.04 2.86 -8.77
C LEU A 104 4.92 3.83 -9.19
N ALA A 105 5.18 5.14 -9.19
CA ALA A 105 4.19 6.15 -9.55
C ALA A 105 3.76 6.10 -11.02
N ASN A 106 4.53 5.45 -11.89
CA ASN A 106 4.22 5.27 -13.31
C ASN A 106 3.66 3.87 -13.63
N ASP A 107 3.45 2.99 -12.64
CA ASP A 107 2.88 1.67 -12.90
C ASP A 107 1.38 1.80 -13.24
N PRO A 108 0.92 1.30 -14.41
CA PRO A 108 -0.46 1.49 -14.87
C PRO A 108 -1.51 0.76 -14.02
N ARG A 109 -1.10 -0.19 -13.18
CA ARG A 109 -2.00 -0.90 -12.27
C ARG A 109 -2.34 -0.07 -11.03
N ILE A 110 -1.56 0.97 -10.75
CA ILE A 110 -1.70 1.80 -9.54
C ILE A 110 -2.65 2.95 -9.82
N HIS A 111 -3.63 3.11 -8.93
CA HIS A 111 -4.54 4.24 -8.91
C HIS A 111 -3.90 5.45 -8.24
N LEU A 112 -3.31 5.22 -7.06
CA LEU A 112 -2.76 6.26 -6.20
C LEU A 112 -1.53 5.76 -5.47
N VAL A 113 -0.45 6.53 -5.56
CA VAL A 113 0.70 6.45 -4.63
C VAL A 113 0.60 7.63 -3.68
N ASP A 114 0.16 7.37 -2.46
CA ASP A 114 -0.02 8.38 -1.43
C ASP A 114 1.20 8.44 -0.50
N VAL A 115 1.95 9.53 -0.61
CA VAL A 115 3.09 9.87 0.25
C VAL A 115 2.75 10.96 1.27
N MET A 116 1.50 11.45 1.28
CA MET A 116 1.07 12.51 2.21
C MET A 116 1.25 12.12 3.68
N PRO A 117 1.01 10.87 4.12
CA PRO A 117 1.30 10.48 5.50
C PRO A 117 2.76 10.77 5.90
N HIS A 118 3.72 10.55 5.00
CA HIS A 118 5.13 10.81 5.24
C HIS A 118 5.44 12.31 5.32
N ILE A 119 4.89 13.09 4.39
CA ILE A 119 5.07 14.55 4.35
C ILE A 119 4.49 15.19 5.61
N LEU A 120 3.26 14.84 5.96
CA LEU A 120 2.60 15.35 7.17
C LEU A 120 3.32 14.91 8.44
N ALA A 121 3.83 13.67 8.49
CA ALA A 121 4.62 13.21 9.63
C ALA A 121 5.88 14.05 9.80
N LYS A 122 6.60 14.37 8.71
CA LYS A 122 7.77 15.25 8.74
C LYS A 122 7.43 16.66 9.21
N GLU A 123 6.41 17.27 8.64
CA GLU A 123 5.99 18.63 9.01
C GLU A 123 5.61 18.71 10.50
N LEU A 124 4.86 17.73 11.00
CA LEU A 124 4.47 17.68 12.40
C LEU A 124 5.66 17.40 13.31
N ALA A 125 6.57 16.50 12.93
CA ALA A 125 7.79 16.22 13.67
C ALA A 125 8.65 17.47 13.85
N MET A 126 8.88 18.23 12.76
CA MET A 126 9.59 19.50 12.79
C MET A 126 8.91 20.52 13.70
N LYS A 127 7.59 20.67 13.59
CA LYS A 127 6.82 21.62 14.41
C LYS A 127 6.87 21.31 15.90
N GLN A 128 6.89 20.02 16.26
CA GLN A 128 6.88 19.55 17.65
C GLN A 128 8.28 19.29 18.22
N GLY A 129 9.35 19.44 17.41
CA GLY A 129 10.71 19.13 17.84
C GLY A 129 10.92 17.66 18.21
N VAL A 130 10.14 16.75 17.59
CA VAL A 130 10.24 15.30 17.81
C VAL A 130 10.78 14.61 16.56
N SER A 131 11.21 13.36 16.70
CA SER A 131 11.62 12.55 15.57
C SER A 131 10.40 12.02 14.79
N VAL A 132 10.53 11.88 13.47
CA VAL A 132 9.43 11.51 12.55
C VAL A 132 8.86 10.12 12.83
N ASP A 133 9.69 9.20 13.32
CA ASP A 133 9.30 7.84 13.73
C ASP A 133 8.33 7.83 14.92
N LYS A 134 8.27 8.92 15.70
CA LYS A 134 7.31 9.09 16.80
C LYS A 134 5.97 9.67 16.36
N VAL A 135 5.84 10.03 15.07
CA VAL A 135 4.63 10.63 14.53
C VAL A 135 3.87 9.60 13.69
N GLN A 136 2.64 9.31 14.10
CA GLN A 136 1.73 8.46 13.34
C GLN A 136 0.69 9.32 12.63
N VAL A 137 0.71 9.28 11.29
CA VAL A 137 -0.34 9.86 10.44
C VAL A 137 -1.09 8.72 9.76
N SER A 138 -2.41 8.75 9.83
CA SER A 138 -3.29 7.80 9.15
C SER A 138 -4.17 8.56 8.15
N VAL A 139 -4.12 8.16 6.88
CA VAL A 139 -4.99 8.69 5.83
C VAL A 139 -5.76 7.50 5.25
N PRO A 140 -7.10 7.51 5.28
CA PRO A 140 -7.89 6.41 4.75
C PRO A 140 -7.66 6.25 3.24
N SER A 141 -7.61 5.01 2.75
CA SER A 141 -7.51 4.72 1.31
C SER A 141 -8.84 4.95 0.60
N PRO A 142 -8.85 5.56 -0.60
CA PRO A 142 -10.08 5.77 -1.38
C PRO A 142 -10.60 4.48 -2.05
N TYR A 143 -9.90 3.35 -1.96
CA TYR A 143 -10.24 2.12 -2.70
C TYR A 143 -11.70 1.69 -2.54
N TRP A 144 -12.25 1.80 -1.33
CA TRP A 144 -13.61 1.36 -1.03
C TRP A 144 -14.68 2.28 -1.64
N ASP A 145 -14.38 3.57 -1.75
CA ASP A 145 -15.24 4.56 -2.40
C ASP A 145 -15.22 4.42 -3.93
N LEU A 146 -14.12 3.92 -4.50
CA LEU A 146 -14.03 3.64 -5.93
C LEU A 146 -14.96 2.49 -6.35
N LEU A 147 -15.17 1.50 -5.48
CA LEU A 147 -16.00 0.33 -5.77
C LEU A 147 -17.48 0.53 -5.45
N SER A 148 -17.82 1.44 -4.54
CA SER A 148 -19.22 1.78 -4.24
C SER A 148 -19.86 2.65 -5.32
N ASN A 149 -19.06 3.42 -6.07
CA ASN A 149 -19.52 4.33 -7.12
C ASN A 149 -19.52 3.72 -8.54
N GLY A 150 -19.09 2.46 -8.71
CA GLY A 150 -19.08 1.76 -10.00
C GLY A 150 -20.44 1.18 -10.41
N LYS A 151 -21.54 1.92 -10.21
CA LYS A 151 -22.87 1.58 -10.73
C LYS A 151 -23.07 2.15 -12.13
#